data_AF-A0A2X3CI73-F1
#
_entry.id   AF-A0A2X3CI73-F1
#
_cell.length_a   1.000
_cell.length_b   1.000
_cell.length_c   1.000
_cell.angle_alpha   90.00
_cell.angle_beta   90.00
_cell.angle_gamma   90.00
#
_symmetry.space_group_name_H-M   'P 1'
#
loop_
_entity.id
_entity.type
_entity.pdbx_description
1 polymer ?
#
loop_
_entity_poly.entity_id
_entity_poly.type
_entity_poly.pdbx_seq_one_letter_code
_entity_poly.pdbx_strand_id
1 'polypeptide(L)'
;MIQLHPSPFQTCDFAARFPTWLPLDKWLPQVFVASGDCSVRQWQFLSLEMPQWLVGIFAAYLLVAILVIVAQPFKAKKRDLFGR
;
A
#
# COMPACT_ATOMS: atom_id res chain seq x y z
N MET A 1 5.79 -11.10 -2.28
CA MET A 1 7.01 -11.63 -2.97
C MET A 1 6.76 -12.95 -3.69
N ILE A 2 5.52 -13.43 -3.74
CA ILE A 2 5.14 -14.69 -4.41
C ILE A 2 5.48 -14.73 -5.91
N GLN A 3 5.62 -13.57 -6.56
CA GLN A 3 5.92 -13.46 -8.00
C GLN A 3 7.43 -13.59 -8.32
N LEU A 4 8.33 -13.41 -7.35
CA LEU A 4 9.79 -13.55 -7.54
C LEU A 4 10.33 -14.89 -6.99
N HIS A 5 9.64 -15.47 -6.00
CA HIS A 5 9.98 -16.76 -5.39
C HIS A 5 8.70 -17.56 -5.16
N PRO A 6 8.18 -18.27 -6.18
CA PRO A 6 6.99 -19.09 -6.02
C PRO A 6 7.35 -20.27 -5.12
N SER A 7 6.80 -20.30 -3.90
CA SER A 7 6.85 -21.50 -3.07
C SER A 7 5.58 -22.32 -3.31
N PRO A 8 5.68 -23.63 -3.55
CA PRO A 8 4.52 -24.47 -3.89
C PRO A 8 3.49 -24.60 -2.75
N PHE A 9 3.84 -24.16 -1.55
CA PHE A 9 2.98 -24.19 -0.36
C PHE A 9 2.30 -22.85 -0.05
N GLN A 10 2.68 -21.75 -0.72
CA GLN A 10 2.00 -20.45 -0.61
C GLN A 10 1.08 -20.29 -1.81
N THR A 11 -0.07 -20.96 -1.76
CA THR A 11 -1.12 -20.77 -2.75
C THR A 11 -1.86 -19.46 -2.46
N CYS A 12 -2.19 -18.73 -3.52
CA CYS A 12 -3.06 -17.56 -3.39
C CYS A 12 -4.51 -18.04 -3.34
N ASP A 13 -5.26 -17.66 -2.30
CA ASP A 13 -6.70 -17.91 -2.27
C ASP A 13 -7.39 -17.13 -3.40
N PHE A 14 -8.31 -17.79 -4.11
CA PHE A 14 -9.13 -17.19 -5.17
C PHE A 14 -10.17 -16.17 -4.66
N ALA A 15 -10.34 -16.07 -3.33
CA ALA A 15 -11.27 -15.14 -2.72
C ALA A 15 -10.63 -14.52 -1.48
N ALA A 16 -10.87 -13.21 -1.29
CA ALA A 16 -10.45 -12.53 -0.09
C ALA A 16 -11.22 -13.08 1.12
N ARG A 17 -10.49 -13.62 2.11
CA ARG A 17 -11.10 -14.12 3.35
C ARG A 17 -11.33 -12.95 4.32
N PHE A 18 -12.54 -12.39 4.28
CA PHE A 18 -12.97 -11.41 5.26
C PHE A 18 -13.57 -12.07 6.52
N PRO A 19 -13.35 -11.52 7.72
CA PRO A 19 -13.99 -12.01 8.95
C PRO A 19 -15.52 -11.83 8.90
N THR A 20 -16.26 -12.68 9.62
CA THR A 20 -17.74 -12.68 9.60
C THR A 20 -18.37 -11.36 10.05
N TRP A 21 -17.65 -10.55 10.81
CA TRP A 21 -18.08 -9.23 11.28
C TRP A 21 -17.93 -8.09 10.25
N LEU A 22 -17.22 -8.32 9.13
CA LEU A 22 -17.03 -7.29 8.11
C LEU A 22 -16.98 -7.90 6.69
N PRO A 23 -18.14 -8.28 6.11
CA PRO A 23 -18.21 -8.86 4.78
C PRO A 23 -18.09 -7.79 3.68
N LEU A 24 -16.90 -7.20 3.55
CA LEU A 24 -16.61 -6.10 2.61
C LEU A 24 -16.90 -6.46 1.15
N ASP A 25 -16.65 -7.72 0.80
CA ASP A 25 -16.94 -8.33 -0.50
C ASP A 25 -18.43 -8.23 -0.89
N LYS A 26 -19.35 -8.32 0.08
CA LYS A 26 -20.80 -8.24 -0.16
C LYS A 26 -21.32 -6.81 -0.21
N TRP A 27 -20.67 -5.89 0.51
CA TRP A 27 -21.08 -4.49 0.58
C TRP A 27 -20.58 -3.69 -0.63
N LEU A 28 -19.37 -3.95 -1.11
CA LEU A 28 -18.75 -3.26 -2.25
C LEU A 28 -18.05 -4.26 -3.20
N PRO A 29 -18.82 -5.08 -3.94
CA PRO A 29 -18.26 -6.13 -4.77
C PRO A 29 -17.38 -5.58 -5.91
N GLN A 30 -17.65 -4.36 -6.40
CA GLN A 30 -16.90 -3.78 -7.52
C GLN A 30 -15.43 -3.48 -7.19
N VAL A 31 -15.08 -3.35 -5.91
CA VAL A 31 -13.72 -2.97 -5.48
C VAL A 31 -13.02 -4.12 -4.76
N PHE A 32 -13.76 -4.95 -4.01
CA PHE A 32 -13.17 -5.95 -3.13
C PHE A 32 -13.23 -7.38 -3.66
N VAL A 33 -14.00 -7.66 -4.71
CA VAL A 33 -14.00 -8.99 -5.35
C VAL A 33 -12.66 -9.23 -6.04
N ALA A 34 -11.87 -10.11 -5.46
CA ALA A 34 -10.60 -10.56 -6.03
C ALA A 34 -10.86 -11.70 -7.04
N SER A 35 -11.25 -11.36 -8.28
CA SER A 35 -11.50 -12.36 -9.34
C SER A 35 -10.26 -12.73 -10.16
N GLY A 36 -9.07 -12.25 -9.80
CA GLY A 36 -7.84 -12.38 -10.59
C GLY A 36 -6.82 -13.33 -9.98
N ASP A 37 -6.09 -14.05 -10.83
CA ASP A 37 -4.96 -14.89 -10.41
C ASP A 37 -3.80 -14.05 -9.86
N CYS A 38 -3.33 -14.33 -8.63
CA CYS A 38 -2.22 -13.56 -8.05
C CYS A 38 -0.85 -13.84 -8.70
N SER A 39 -0.72 -14.95 -9.44
CA SER A 39 0.55 -15.43 -9.98
C SER A 39 0.89 -14.85 -11.36
N VAL A 40 -0.04 -14.12 -11.99
CA VAL A 40 0.16 -13.61 -13.35
C VAL A 40 0.67 -12.16 -13.33
N ARG A 41 1.68 -11.88 -14.16
CA ARG A 41 2.19 -10.52 -14.39
C ARG A 41 1.29 -9.84 -15.41
N GLN A 42 0.34 -9.04 -14.93
CA GLN A 42 -0.66 -8.38 -15.79
C GLN A 42 -0.17 -7.05 -16.37
N TRP A 43 0.80 -6.38 -15.73
CA TRP A 43 1.26 -5.06 -16.15
C TRP A 43 2.71 -4.80 -15.76
N GLN A 44 3.48 -4.38 -16.77
CA GLN A 44 4.88 -4.01 -16.66
C GLN A 44 5.05 -2.61 -17.24
N PHE A 45 5.61 -1.68 -16.47
CA PHE A 45 5.97 -0.35 -16.93
C PHE A 45 7.42 -0.07 -16.58
N LEU A 46 8.21 0.29 -17.60
CA LEU A 46 9.63 0.58 -17.46
C LEU A 46 10.41 -0.59 -16.83
N SER A 47 10.10 -1.83 -17.22
CA SER A 47 10.61 -3.09 -16.66
C SER A 47 10.26 -3.39 -15.19
N LEU A 48 9.46 -2.54 -14.54
CA LEU A 48 8.95 -2.75 -13.19
C LEU A 48 7.47 -3.16 -13.21
N GLU A 49 7.13 -4.07 -12.30
CA GLU A 49 5.80 -4.65 -12.17
C GLU A 49 4.89 -3.80 -11.26
N MET A 50 3.57 -3.86 -11.44
CA MET A 50 2.60 -3.16 -10.56
C MET A 50 2.95 -3.28 -9.05
N PRO A 51 3.26 -4.47 -8.50
CA PRO A 51 3.58 -4.59 -7.09
C PRO A 51 4.91 -3.92 -6.69
N GLN A 52 5.89 -3.85 -7.59
CA GLN A 52 7.17 -3.18 -7.32
C GLN A 52 7.00 -1.66 -7.29
N TRP A 53 6.20 -1.10 -8.20
CA TRP A 53 5.84 0.32 -8.19
C TRP A 53 5.09 0.72 -6.90
N LEU A 54 4.13 -0.11 -6.46
CA LEU A 54 3.42 0.11 -5.21
C LEU A 54 4.37 0.13 -4.01
N VAL A 55 5.34 -0.79 -3.95
CA VAL A 55 6.36 -0.80 -2.88
C VAL A 55 7.13 0.52 -2.84
N GLY A 56 7.54 1.06 -3.99
CA GLY A 56 8.22 2.35 -4.07
C GLY A 56 7.36 3.52 -3.56
N ILE A 57 6.09 3.58 -3.97
CA ILE A 57 5.14 4.61 -3.53
C ILE A 57 4.89 4.52 -2.02
N PHE A 58 4.66 3.32 -1.49
CA PHE A 58 4.47 3.11 -0.05
C PHE A 58 5.72 3.52 0.76
N ALA A 59 6.92 3.23 0.26
CA ALA A 59 8.15 3.67 0.90
C ALA A 59 8.27 5.21 0.93
N ALA A 60 7.92 5.90 -0.17
CA ALA A 60 7.92 7.35 -0.21
C ALA A 60 6.92 7.97 0.79
N TYR A 61 5.69 7.44 0.86
CA TYR A 61 4.71 7.88 1.85
C TYR A 61 5.19 7.65 3.30
N LEU A 62 5.83 6.52 3.56
CA LEU A 62 6.39 6.20 4.87
C LEU A 62 7.49 7.20 5.24
N LEU A 63 8.39 7.54 4.32
CA LEU A 63 9.43 8.56 4.54
C LEU A 63 8.82 9.92 4.87
N VAL A 64 7.80 10.36 4.12
CA VAL A 64 7.09 11.62 4.41
C VAL A 64 6.45 11.58 5.80
N ALA A 65 5.79 10.47 6.16
CA ALA A 65 5.20 10.30 7.48
C ALA A 65 6.26 10.38 8.60
N ILE A 66 7.42 9.73 8.43
CA ILE A 66 8.54 9.84 9.38
C ILE A 66 9.02 11.28 9.49
N LEU A 67 9.23 11.97 8.37
CA LEU A 67 9.68 13.36 8.36
C LEU A 67 8.70 14.27 9.11
N VAL A 68 7.39 14.10 8.90
CA VAL A 68 6.36 14.85 9.61
C VAL A 68 6.40 14.55 11.11
N ILE A 69 6.46 13.27 11.51
CA ILE A 69 6.53 12.87 12.92
C ILE A 69 7.79 13.43 13.60
N VAL A 70 8.94 13.39 12.91
CA VAL A 70 10.20 13.95 13.41
C VAL A 70 10.14 15.48 13.45
N ALA A 71 9.41 16.14 12.55
CA ALA A 71 9.23 17.59 12.54
C ALA A 71 8.27 18.09 13.64
N GLN A 72 7.33 17.27 14.12
CA GLN A 72 6.39 17.63 15.19
C GLN A 72 7.05 18.10 16.51
N PRO A 73 8.11 17.44 17.05
CA PRO A 73 8.80 17.91 18.25
C PRO A 73 9.63 19.19 18.01
N PHE A 74 10.09 19.44 16.78
CA PHE A 74 10.74 20.69 16.42
C PHE A 74 9.69 21.76 16.13
N LYS A 75 9.02 22.28 17.17
CA LYS A 75 8.17 23.47 17.03
C LYS A 75 8.95 24.55 16.28
N ALA A 76 8.43 24.99 15.14
CA ALA A 76 8.96 26.16 14.44
C ALA A 76 9.02 27.30 15.45
N LYS A 77 10.24 27.80 15.71
CA LYS A 77 10.45 29.02 16.50
C LYS A 77 9.52 30.08 15.90
N LYS A 78 8.58 30.60 16.69
CA LYS A 78 7.71 31.70 16.26
C LYS A 78 8.63 32.77 15.68
N ARG A 79 8.58 32.95 14.36
CA ARG A 79 9.13 34.14 13.74
C ARG A 79 8.10 35.21 14.07
N ASP A 80 8.27 35.89 15.20
CA ASP A 80 7.58 37.16 15.45
C ASP A 80 8.08 38.15 14.39
N LEU A 81 7.47 38.04 13.22
CA LEU A 81 7.67 38.89 12.06
C LEU A 81 6.46 39.79 11.88
N PHE A 82 5.87 40.22 12.99
CA PHE A 82 4.90 41.31 13.05
C PHE A 82 5.17 42.11 14.31
N GLY A 83 6.32 42.79 14.30
CA GLY A 83 6.51 43.94 15.15
C GLY A 83 5.64 45.09 14.62
N ARG A 84 4.69 45.51 15.45
CA ARG A 84 4.42 46.92 15.71
C ARG A 84 3.74 47.07 17.06
#